data_AF-H3GMZ9-F1
#
_entry.id   AF-H3GMZ9-F1
#
_cell.length_a   1.000
_cell.length_b   1.000
_cell.length_c   1.000
_cell.angle_alpha   90.00
_cell.angle_beta   90.00
_cell.angle_gamma   90.00
#
_symmetry.space_group_name_H-M   'P 1'
#
loop_
_entity.id
_entity.type
_entity.pdbx_description
1 polymer ?
#
loop_
_entity_poly.entity_id
_entity_poly.type
_entity_poly.pdbx_seq_one_letter_code
_entity_poly.pdbx_strand_id
1 'polypeptide(L)'
;MLEFIGPDELDDEEETVAPDVPFDDALLAAVGGMENVTVENLSRKGSSAVLEEMATSRWLAPLSQEPYTFMEGPYEPRANNAMREDYPGLFDGQYGPTQAAMAAATTPAGAIFYFMTPELWDDVARASEDYFAEKIDERVDGQYERQVARERKKPGYRRQTREQIRVKLE
;
A
#
# COMPACT_ATOMS: atom_id res chain seq x y z
N MET A 1 41.49 8.08 37.15
CA MET A 1 40.20 8.55 37.68
C MET A 1 39.55 9.32 36.54
N LEU A 2 38.70 8.64 35.77
CA LEU A 2 37.86 9.26 34.75
C LEU A 2 36.51 9.50 35.41
N GLU A 3 36.05 10.75 35.43
CA GLU A 3 34.73 11.11 35.90
C GLU A 3 33.69 10.65 34.87
N PHE A 4 32.73 9.88 35.36
CA PHE A 4 31.58 9.39 34.62
C PHE A 4 30.53 10.50 34.62
N ILE A 5 30.42 11.24 33.51
CA ILE A 5 29.26 12.10 33.25
C ILE A 5 28.20 11.17 32.66
N GLY A 6 27.12 10.96 33.40
CA GLY A 6 25.99 10.13 32.99
C GLY A 6 25.30 10.68 31.74
N PRO A 7 24.43 9.88 31.11
CA PRO A 7 23.64 10.33 29.97
C PRO A 7 22.67 11.40 30.47
N ASP A 8 23.05 12.67 30.29
CA ASP A 8 22.07 13.74 30.26
C ASP A 8 21.17 13.43 29.06
N GLU A 9 19.89 13.35 29.38
CA GLU A 9 18.78 13.04 28.50
C GLU A 9 18.94 13.87 27.23
N LEU A 10 19.22 13.20 26.10
CA LEU A 10 18.87 13.79 24.82
C LEU A 10 17.35 13.93 24.89
N ASP A 11 16.92 15.17 25.06
CA ASP A 11 15.58 15.61 24.74
C ASP A 11 15.41 15.26 23.25
N ASP A 12 14.98 14.03 23.01
CA ASP A 12 14.32 13.61 21.78
C ASP A 12 13.06 14.48 21.73
N GLU A 13 13.23 15.76 21.36
CA GLU A 13 12.16 16.51 20.75
C GLU A 13 11.77 15.63 19.56
N GLU A 14 10.70 14.83 19.76
CA GLU A 14 9.95 14.20 18.69
C GLU A 14 9.76 15.32 17.67
N GLU A 15 10.61 15.34 16.63
CA GLU A 15 10.32 16.08 15.43
C GLU A 15 9.03 15.45 14.96
N THR A 16 7.92 16.09 15.34
CA THR A 16 6.58 15.66 14.98
C THR A 16 6.60 15.71 13.48
N VAL A 17 6.85 14.55 12.85
CA VAL A 17 6.75 14.38 11.42
C VAL A 17 5.33 14.80 11.14
N ALA A 18 5.17 16.00 10.58
CA ALA A 18 3.86 16.51 10.22
C ALA A 18 3.22 15.39 9.39
N PRO A 19 2.05 14.86 9.80
CA PRO A 19 1.46 13.73 9.12
C PRO A 19 1.38 14.08 7.64
N ASP A 20 1.83 13.15 6.78
CA ASP A 20 1.76 13.27 5.32
C ASP A 20 0.38 13.85 4.98
N VAL A 21 0.42 15.03 4.35
CA VAL A 21 -0.68 15.99 4.27
C VAL A 21 -2.02 15.25 4.07
N PRO A 22 -2.95 15.29 5.03
CA PRO A 22 -4.23 14.64 4.86
C PRO A 22 -4.91 15.29 3.66
N PHE A 23 -5.54 14.48 2.83
CA PHE A 23 -6.35 14.94 1.72
C PHE A 23 -7.19 16.17 2.11
N ASP A 24 -7.35 17.12 1.19
CA ASP A 24 -8.11 18.36 1.42
C ASP A 24 -9.42 18.10 2.18
N ASP A 25 -9.67 18.87 3.24
CA ASP A 25 -10.82 18.67 4.14
C ASP A 25 -12.16 18.70 3.40
N ALA A 26 -12.28 19.50 2.33
CA ALA A 26 -13.49 19.55 1.54
C ALA A 26 -13.64 18.33 0.63
N LEU A 27 -12.53 17.73 0.18
CA LEU A 27 -12.57 16.42 -0.47
C LEU A 27 -13.04 15.34 0.51
N LEU A 28 -12.44 15.30 1.71
CA LEU A 28 -12.82 14.34 2.75
C LEU A 28 -14.29 14.50 3.16
N ALA A 29 -14.77 15.73 3.32
CA ALA A 29 -16.18 16.00 3.58
C ALA A 29 -17.10 15.55 2.43
N ALA A 30 -16.65 15.68 1.17
CA ALA A 30 -17.43 15.29 0.00
C ALA A 30 -17.54 13.77 -0.18
N VAL A 31 -16.56 12.99 0.26
CA VAL A 31 -16.62 11.52 0.26
C VAL A 31 -17.12 10.94 1.58
N GLY A 32 -17.25 11.76 2.63
CA GLY A 32 -17.76 11.36 3.94
C GLY A 32 -16.71 10.75 4.87
N GLY A 33 -15.45 11.19 4.77
CA GLY A 33 -14.34 10.73 5.60
C GLY A 33 -13.26 9.97 4.82
N MET A 34 -12.10 9.79 5.46
CA MET A 34 -10.92 9.15 4.86
C MET A 34 -11.18 7.68 4.51
N GLU A 35 -11.96 7.00 5.34
CA GLU A 35 -12.42 5.62 5.17
C GLU A 35 -13.28 5.41 3.92
N ASN A 36 -13.81 6.49 3.33
CA ASN A 36 -14.72 6.45 2.19
C ASN A 36 -14.06 6.87 0.86
N VAL A 37 -12.74 7.08 0.84
CA VAL A 37 -11.97 7.38 -0.38
C VAL A 37 -11.83 6.12 -1.24
N THR A 38 -12.88 5.82 -2.01
CA THR A 38 -12.91 4.70 -2.96
C THR A 38 -13.25 5.18 -4.37
N VAL A 39 -12.90 4.39 -5.39
CA VAL A 39 -13.18 4.72 -6.81
C VAL A 39 -14.69 4.94 -7.05
N GLU A 40 -15.54 4.16 -6.39
CA GLU A 40 -16.99 4.24 -6.53
C GLU A 40 -17.57 5.53 -5.95
N ASN A 41 -17.08 5.95 -4.77
CA ASN A 41 -17.52 7.19 -4.13
C ASN A 41 -17.02 8.44 -4.86
N LEU A 42 -15.76 8.43 -5.34
CA LEU A 42 -15.19 9.51 -6.13
C LEU A 42 -15.86 9.68 -7.50
N SER A 43 -16.40 8.59 -8.06
CA SER A 43 -17.13 8.61 -9.33
C SER A 43 -18.57 9.14 -9.20
N ARG A 44 -19.04 9.39 -7.97
CA ARG A 44 -20.39 9.92 -7.73
C ARG A 44 -20.44 11.40 -8.13
N LYS A 45 -21.55 11.80 -8.74
CA LYS A 45 -21.77 13.14 -9.31
C LYS A 45 -21.50 14.32 -8.36
N GLY A 46 -21.56 14.11 -7.04
CA GLY A 46 -21.22 15.13 -6.03
C GLY A 46 -19.71 15.29 -5.82
N SER A 47 -18.98 14.17 -5.75
CA SER A 47 -17.53 14.16 -5.54
C SER A 47 -16.77 14.52 -6.82
N SER A 48 -17.31 14.20 -8.00
CA SER A 48 -16.71 14.61 -9.28
C SER A 48 -16.68 16.14 -9.45
N ALA A 49 -17.71 16.84 -8.96
CA ALA A 49 -17.78 18.30 -9.03
C ALA A 49 -16.71 18.97 -8.13
N VAL A 50 -16.43 18.38 -6.97
CA VAL A 50 -15.35 18.84 -6.07
C VAL A 50 -13.98 18.62 -6.71
N LEU A 51 -13.77 17.50 -7.39
CA LEU A 51 -12.53 17.23 -8.13
C LEU A 51 -12.36 18.18 -9.34
N GLU A 52 -13.43 18.49 -10.07
CA GLU A 52 -13.41 19.47 -11.16
C GLU A 52 -13.11 20.89 -10.65
N GLU A 53 -13.71 21.29 -9.53
CA GLU A 53 -13.39 22.54 -8.85
C GLU A 53 -11.92 22.55 -8.40
N MET A 54 -11.44 21.49 -7.73
CA MET A 54 -10.05 21.38 -7.30
C MET A 54 -9.06 21.48 -8.45
N ALA A 55 -9.36 20.81 -9.58
CA ALA A 55 -8.57 20.88 -10.80
C ALA A 55 -8.48 22.30 -11.37
N THR A 56 -9.50 23.13 -11.14
CA THR A 56 -9.59 24.47 -11.73
C THR A 56 -9.08 25.57 -10.79
N SER A 57 -9.28 25.44 -9.47
CA SER A 57 -9.11 26.56 -8.52
C SER A 57 -8.31 26.25 -7.26
N ARG A 58 -8.00 24.99 -6.92
CA ARG A 58 -7.36 24.65 -5.63
C ARG A 58 -5.95 24.08 -5.72
N TRP A 59 -5.43 23.86 -6.92
CA TRP A 59 -3.98 23.82 -7.07
C TRP A 59 -3.47 25.24 -6.80
N LEU A 60 -2.86 25.46 -5.63
CA LEU A 60 -2.05 26.66 -5.42
C LEU A 60 -1.13 26.79 -6.64
N ALA A 61 -1.02 28.00 -7.19
CA ALA A 61 -0.06 28.26 -8.26
C ALA A 61 1.28 27.62 -7.83
N PRO A 62 1.94 26.83 -8.71
CA PRO A 62 3.13 26.11 -8.34
C PRO A 62 4.05 27.09 -7.62
N LEU A 63 4.36 26.80 -6.36
CA LEU A 63 5.34 27.57 -5.62
C LEU A 63 6.62 27.42 -6.42
N SER A 64 6.94 28.45 -7.21
CA SER A 64 8.23 28.53 -7.85
C SER A 64 9.21 28.69 -6.70
N GLN A 65 9.83 27.59 -6.28
CA GLN A 65 10.99 27.69 -5.42
C GLN A 65 12.07 28.37 -6.26
N GLU A 66 12.39 29.60 -5.87
CA GLU A 66 13.59 30.23 -6.41
C GLU A 66 14.78 29.32 -6.04
N PRO A 67 15.69 29.05 -6.99
CA PRO A 67 16.88 28.27 -6.69
C PRO A 67 17.55 28.83 -5.43
N TYR A 68 17.96 27.94 -4.53
CA TYR A 68 18.72 28.39 -3.38
C TYR A 68 19.95 29.17 -3.85
N THR A 69 20.34 30.22 -3.12
CA THR A 69 21.45 31.11 -3.49
C THR A 69 22.76 30.37 -3.80
N PHE A 70 22.99 29.21 -3.18
CA PHE A 70 24.16 28.36 -3.45
C PHE A 70 24.12 27.66 -4.82
N MET A 71 22.95 27.57 -5.48
CA MET A 71 22.78 27.01 -6.83
C MET A 71 23.07 28.01 -7.95
N GLU A 72 23.16 29.31 -7.64
CA GLU A 72 23.50 30.37 -8.61
C GLU A 72 25.01 30.43 -8.90
N GLY A 73 25.84 29.84 -8.04
CA GLY A 73 27.29 29.78 -8.18
C GLY A 73 27.78 28.67 -9.12
N PRO A 74 29.01 28.76 -9.63
CA PRO A 74 29.65 27.66 -10.33
C PRO A 74 29.76 26.44 -9.41
N TYR A 75 29.53 25.24 -9.93
CA TYR A 75 29.67 24.01 -9.18
C TYR A 75 31.08 23.89 -8.59
N GLU A 76 31.17 23.75 -7.27
CA GLU A 76 32.42 23.46 -6.57
C GLU A 76 32.62 21.92 -6.50
N PRO A 77 33.72 21.38 -7.05
CA PRO A 77 34.02 19.96 -6.94
C PRO A 77 34.15 19.56 -5.48
N ARG A 78 33.30 18.63 -5.05
CA ARG A 78 33.39 18.06 -3.70
C ARG A 78 34.47 16.98 -3.64
N ALA A 79 35.09 16.83 -2.47
CA ALA A 79 36.00 15.72 -2.22
C ALA A 79 35.24 14.38 -2.37
N ASN A 80 35.92 13.35 -2.87
CA ASN A 80 35.29 12.04 -3.13
C ASN A 80 34.66 11.39 -1.89
N ASN A 81 35.09 11.79 -0.69
CA ASN A 81 34.58 11.30 0.59
C ASN A 81 33.50 12.20 1.22
N ALA A 82 33.17 13.35 0.64
CA ALA A 82 32.22 14.31 1.20
C ALA A 82 30.85 13.67 1.50
N MET A 83 30.38 12.75 0.64
CA MET A 83 29.14 12.01 0.91
C MET A 83 29.17 11.16 2.19
N ARG A 84 30.32 10.63 2.59
CA ARG A 84 30.45 9.82 3.82
C ARG A 84 30.53 10.71 5.06
N GLU A 85 31.07 11.92 4.91
CA GLU A 85 31.15 12.92 5.99
C GLU A 85 29.79 13.55 6.23
N ASP A 86 29.08 13.91 5.17
CA ASP A 86 27.73 14.49 5.21
C ASP A 86 26.67 13.47 5.67
N TYR A 87 26.87 12.18 5.35
CA TYR A 87 25.94 11.09 5.67
C TYR A 87 26.67 9.91 6.32
N PRO A 88 27.04 10.00 7.62
CA PRO A 88 27.82 8.96 8.31
C PRO A 88 27.07 7.62 8.45
N GLY A 89 25.74 7.62 8.31
CA GLY A 89 24.90 6.42 8.31
C GLY A 89 24.73 5.76 6.93
N LEU A 90 25.36 6.30 5.88
CA LEU A 90 25.23 5.75 4.53
C LEU A 90 25.90 4.38 4.48
N PHE A 91 25.12 3.33 4.20
CA PHE A 91 25.62 1.96 4.06
C PHE A 91 26.77 1.92 3.05
N ASP A 92 27.97 1.55 3.48
CA ASP A 92 29.19 1.57 2.66
C ASP A 92 29.64 0.16 2.20
N GLY A 93 28.80 -0.84 2.46
CA GLY A 93 29.02 -2.22 2.07
C GLY A 93 28.75 -2.50 0.59
N GLN A 94 28.95 -3.75 0.18
CA GLN A 94 28.63 -4.17 -1.18
C GLN A 94 27.12 -4.07 -1.43
N TYR A 95 26.76 -3.35 -2.49
CA TYR A 95 25.40 -3.28 -2.97
C TYR A 95 25.12 -4.44 -3.93
N GLY A 96 23.89 -4.95 -3.89
CA GLY A 96 23.41 -5.94 -4.83
C GLY A 96 22.87 -7.22 -4.18
N PRO A 97 22.32 -8.12 -4.99
CA PRO A 97 21.79 -9.39 -4.51
C PRO A 97 22.91 -10.23 -3.88
N THR A 98 22.59 -10.91 -2.78
CA THR A 98 23.49 -11.89 -2.18
C THR A 98 23.77 -13.02 -3.17
N GLN A 99 24.88 -13.75 -2.99
CA GLN A 99 25.21 -14.90 -3.84
C GLN A 99 24.07 -15.94 -3.87
N ALA A 100 23.36 -16.13 -2.76
CA ALA A 100 22.21 -17.01 -2.67
C ALA A 100 21.01 -16.49 -3.48
N ALA A 101 20.70 -15.19 -3.40
CA ALA A 101 19.66 -14.57 -4.20
C ALA A 101 19.99 -14.65 -5.71
N MET A 102 21.26 -14.44 -6.10
CA MET A 102 21.69 -14.61 -7.48
C MET A 102 21.57 -16.05 -7.96
N ALA A 103 21.94 -17.03 -7.13
CA ALA A 103 21.83 -18.45 -7.47
C ALA A 103 20.36 -18.87 -7.65
N ALA A 104 19.46 -18.37 -6.80
CA ALA A 104 18.03 -18.63 -6.93
C ALA A 104 17.41 -17.94 -8.15
N ALA A 105 17.88 -16.74 -8.50
CA ALA A 105 17.42 -15.98 -9.66
C ALA A 105 17.87 -16.55 -11.02
N THR A 106 18.61 -17.68 -11.05
CA THR A 106 18.89 -18.42 -12.28
C THR A 106 17.63 -18.89 -13.00
N THR A 107 16.50 -18.97 -12.30
CA THR A 107 15.18 -19.20 -12.88
C THR A 107 14.14 -18.24 -12.27
N PRO A 108 13.10 -17.85 -13.02
CA PRO A 108 12.01 -17.03 -12.47
C PRO A 108 11.34 -17.67 -11.24
N ALA A 109 11.15 -18.99 -11.27
CA ALA A 109 10.57 -19.72 -10.14
C ALA A 109 11.50 -19.72 -8.92
N GLY A 110 12.80 -19.91 -9.11
CA GLY A 110 13.78 -19.88 -8.02
C GLY A 110 13.82 -18.52 -7.32
N ALA A 111 13.74 -17.42 -8.06
CA ALA A 111 13.61 -16.09 -7.46
C ALA A 111 12.35 -15.96 -6.60
N ILE A 112 11.20 -16.46 -7.08
CA ILE A 112 9.94 -16.44 -6.34
C ILE A 112 10.08 -17.24 -5.03
N PHE A 113 10.55 -18.48 -5.09
CA PHE A 113 10.69 -19.32 -3.90
C PHE A 113 11.77 -18.86 -2.93
N TYR A 114 12.76 -18.09 -3.40
CA TYR A 114 13.76 -17.48 -2.52
C TYR A 114 13.13 -16.44 -1.59
N PHE A 115 12.17 -15.66 -2.09
CA PHE A 115 11.47 -14.65 -1.29
C PHE A 115 10.21 -15.19 -0.60
N MET A 116 9.54 -16.17 -1.19
CA MET A 116 8.35 -16.79 -0.63
C MET A 116 8.73 -18.02 0.18
N THR A 117 9.06 -17.79 1.45
CA THR A 117 9.43 -18.85 2.39
C THR A 117 8.28 -19.84 2.61
N PRO A 118 8.56 -21.10 3.00
CA PRO A 118 7.51 -22.07 3.33
C PRO A 118 6.48 -21.55 4.35
N GLU A 119 6.95 -20.83 5.37
CA GLU A 119 6.09 -20.21 6.39
C GLU A 119 5.09 -19.22 5.79
N LEU A 120 5.54 -18.38 4.83
CA LEU A 120 4.64 -17.47 4.13
C LEU A 120 3.54 -18.23 3.37
N TRP A 121 3.89 -19.36 2.75
CA TRP A 121 2.90 -20.19 2.06
C TRP A 121 1.90 -20.83 3.01
N ASP A 122 2.35 -21.30 4.18
CA ASP A 122 1.47 -21.84 5.22
C ASP A 122 0.51 -20.77 5.76
N ASP A 123 1.00 -19.55 5.96
CA ASP A 123 0.18 -18.43 6.40
C ASP A 123 -0.85 -18.02 5.33
N VAL A 124 -0.45 -18.00 4.05
CA VAL A 124 -1.38 -17.75 2.93
C VAL A 124 -2.43 -18.85 2.84
N ALA A 125 -2.05 -20.12 3.00
CA ALA A 125 -2.97 -21.24 2.97
C ALA A 125 -4.00 -21.12 4.11
N ARG A 126 -3.53 -20.89 5.35
CA ARG A 126 -4.39 -20.72 6.52
C ARG A 126 -5.35 -19.54 6.36
N ALA A 127 -4.84 -18.37 5.98
CA ALA A 127 -5.66 -17.19 5.75
C ALA A 127 -6.70 -17.41 4.63
N SER A 128 -6.35 -18.19 3.61
CA SER A 128 -7.27 -18.54 2.53
C SER A 128 -8.38 -19.47 3.00
N GLU A 129 -8.06 -20.46 3.85
CA GLU A 129 -9.04 -21.35 4.47
C GLU A 129 -9.97 -20.59 5.42
N ASP A 130 -9.41 -19.74 6.28
CA ASP A 130 -10.17 -18.89 7.21
C ASP A 130 -11.13 -17.98 6.45
N TYR A 131 -10.64 -17.28 5.42
CA TYR A 131 -11.47 -16.46 4.55
C TYR A 131 -12.55 -17.27 3.83
N PHE A 132 -12.22 -18.48 3.38
CA PHE A 132 -13.20 -19.35 2.72
C PHE A 132 -14.33 -19.74 3.68
N ALA A 133 -13.99 -20.11 4.91
CA ALA A 133 -14.94 -20.47 5.95
C ALA A 133 -15.81 -19.27 6.36
N GLU A 134 -15.21 -18.08 6.56
CA GLU A 134 -15.94 -16.85 6.89
C GLU A 134 -16.93 -16.48 5.77
N LYS A 135 -16.56 -16.71 4.51
CA LYS A 135 -17.36 -16.34 3.33
C LYS A 135 -18.26 -17.44 2.80
N ILE A 136 -18.47 -18.52 3.55
CA ILE A 136 -19.27 -19.66 3.08
C ILE A 136 -20.72 -19.26 2.76
N ASP A 137 -21.37 -18.50 3.65
CA ASP A 137 -22.78 -18.13 3.49
C ASP A 137 -22.97 -17.15 2.32
N GLU A 138 -22.10 -16.15 2.18
CA GLU A 138 -22.11 -15.22 1.03
C GLU A 138 -21.92 -15.97 -0.30
N ARG A 139 -21.05 -16.98 -0.34
CA ARG A 139 -20.83 -17.81 -1.52
C ARG A 139 -22.05 -18.67 -1.84
N VAL A 140 -22.70 -19.24 -0.83
CA VAL A 140 -23.95 -20.00 -0.98
C VAL A 140 -25.05 -19.11 -1.58
N ASP A 141 -25.23 -17.90 -1.05
CA ASP A 141 -26.23 -16.96 -1.55
C ASP A 141 -25.92 -16.50 -2.98
N GLY A 142 -24.68 -16.10 -3.25
CA GLY A 142 -24.26 -15.72 -4.59
C GLY A 142 -24.42 -16.84 -5.63
N GLN A 143 -24.17 -18.10 -5.25
CA GLN A 143 -24.47 -19.25 -6.11
C GLN A 143 -25.96 -19.46 -6.29
N TYR A 144 -26.76 -19.38 -5.22
CA TYR A 144 -28.20 -19.57 -5.29
C TYR A 144 -28.86 -18.53 -6.22
N GLU A 145 -28.49 -17.26 -6.10
CA GLU A 145 -28.98 -16.18 -6.97
C GLU A 145 -28.65 -16.42 -8.44
N ARG A 146 -27.41 -16.85 -8.73
CA ARG A 146 -27.00 -17.25 -10.09
C ARG A 146 -27.84 -18.40 -10.63
N GLN A 147 -28.18 -19.38 -9.80
CA GLN A 147 -29.04 -20.49 -10.18
C GLN A 147 -30.49 -20.07 -10.41
N VAL A 148 -31.05 -19.17 -9.58
CA VAL A 148 -32.38 -18.57 -9.77
C VAL A 148 -32.44 -17.81 -11.09
N ALA A 149 -31.43 -17.00 -11.40
CA ALA A 149 -31.34 -16.27 -12.66
C ALA A 149 -31.27 -17.24 -13.86
N ARG A 150 -30.57 -18.37 -13.72
CA ARG A 150 -30.45 -19.40 -14.76
C ARG A 150 -31.76 -20.17 -14.97
N GLU A 151 -32.48 -20.50 -13.90
CA GLU A 151 -33.81 -21.13 -13.94
C GLU A 151 -34.82 -20.27 -14.70
N ARG A 152 -34.80 -18.95 -14.48
CA ARG A 152 -35.67 -18.00 -15.22
C ARG A 152 -35.38 -17.95 -16.72
N LYS A 153 -34.11 -18.15 -17.12
CA LYS A 153 -33.68 -18.03 -18.54
C LYS A 153 -33.76 -19.35 -19.31
N LYS A 154 -33.58 -20.49 -18.64
CA LYS A 154 -33.45 -21.79 -19.30
C LYS A 154 -34.60 -22.73 -18.89
N PRO A 155 -35.57 -22.99 -19.78
CA PRO A 155 -36.63 -23.95 -19.50
C PRO A 155 -36.03 -25.33 -19.20
N GLY A 156 -36.46 -25.95 -18.10
CA GLY A 156 -36.00 -27.26 -17.66
C GLY A 156 -34.77 -27.26 -16.73
N TYR A 157 -34.13 -26.11 -16.50
CA TYR A 157 -33.12 -26.00 -15.44
C TYR A 157 -33.81 -25.91 -14.08
N ARG A 158 -33.41 -26.76 -13.12
CA ARG A 158 -33.93 -26.74 -11.75
C ARG A 158 -32.82 -26.28 -10.81
N ARG A 159 -33.08 -25.24 -10.03
CA ARG A 159 -32.12 -24.75 -9.04
C ARG A 159 -31.97 -25.74 -7.87
N GLN A 160 -30.79 -25.73 -7.27
CA GLN A 160 -30.51 -26.40 -6.01
C GLN A 160 -30.97 -25.54 -4.82
N THR A 161 -31.19 -26.17 -3.66
CA THR A 161 -31.44 -25.42 -2.41
C THR A 161 -30.14 -24.87 -1.85
N ARG A 162 -30.21 -23.90 -0.92
CA ARG A 162 -29.03 -23.33 -0.27
C ARG A 162 -28.23 -24.39 0.48
N GLU A 163 -28.90 -25.33 1.13
CA GLU A 163 -28.28 -26.44 1.87
C GLU A 163 -27.53 -27.38 0.92
N GLN A 164 -28.11 -27.66 -0.25
CA GLN A 164 -27.46 -28.48 -1.28
C GLN A 164 -26.24 -27.76 -1.91
N ILE A 165 -26.23 -26.43 -1.91
CA ILE A 165 -25.09 -25.64 -2.37
C ILE A 165 -24.01 -25.60 -1.27
N ARG A 166 -24.40 -25.43 -0.01
CA ARG A 166 -23.50 -25.43 1.15
C ARG A 166 -22.73 -26.73 1.28
N VAL A 167 -23.42 -27.88 1.22
CA VAL A 167 -22.80 -29.22 1.28
C VAL A 167 -21.83 -29.49 0.13
N LYS A 168 -21.91 -28.74 -0.97
CA LYS A 168 -20.94 -28.85 -2.09
C LYS A 168 -19.74 -27.93 -1.94
N LEU A 169 -19.84 -26.93 -1.07
CA LEU A 169 -18.78 -25.95 -0.81
C LEU A 169 -17.98 -26.31 0.44
N GLU A 170 -18.58 -27.05 1.37
CA GLU A 170 -17.91 -27.79 2.45
C GLU A 170 -17.19 -29.04 1.90
#